data_AF-A0A1A7YDI3-F1
#
_entry.id   AF-A0A1A7YDI3-F1
#
_cell.length_a   1.000
_cell.length_b   1.000
_cell.length_c   1.000
_cell.angle_alpha   90.00
_cell.angle_beta   90.00
_cell.angle_gamma   90.00
#
_symmetry.space_group_name_H-M   'P 1'
#
loop_
_entity.id
_entity.type
_entity.pdbx_description
1 polymer ?
#
loop_
_entity_poly.entity_id
_entity_poly.type
_entity_poly.pdbx_seq_one_letter_code
_entity_poly.pdbx_strand_id
1 'polypeptide(L)'
;DLSRDNMAAVVTSEDFTNLQLLLKAPTKDAVRDVCVQSHRGPSRQLTETTAATFSIPAAQAARLTQSLHTLSHHVLFQNLTSPDQILAVFPESFHSSLKNLITKVLLENGPEWRSEVLSHQVSLPQLQDLDWRVNLVSSSDSLSRVAVPTCLVQLKMEDPCPSADGDSVSTVTVELSRESLDTILDGLGRIRDQLSVVAGK
;
A
#
# COMPACT_ATOMS: atom_id res chain seq x y z
N ASP A 1 -12.18 11.93 13.25
CA ASP A 1 -11.10 11.68 14.24
C ASP A 1 -10.93 10.21 14.54
N LEU A 2 -9.97 9.57 13.87
CA LEU A 2 -9.14 8.52 14.45
C LEU A 2 -7.91 8.44 13.55
N SER A 3 -6.82 8.98 14.10
CA SER A 3 -5.51 9.12 13.48
C SER A 3 -5.12 7.88 12.69
N ARG A 4 -4.81 8.11 11.42
CA ARG A 4 -3.85 7.29 10.68
C ARG A 4 -2.54 7.35 11.46
N ASP A 5 -2.35 6.41 12.38
CA ASP A 5 -1.04 6.06 12.91
C ASP A 5 -0.23 5.41 11.78
N ASN A 6 0.17 6.24 10.81
CA ASN A 6 1.26 5.95 9.89
C ASN A 6 2.59 6.28 10.59
N MET A 7 2.69 5.86 11.86
CA MET A 7 3.91 5.94 12.65
C MET A 7 4.77 4.79 12.15
N ALA A 8 5.87 5.11 11.47
CA ALA A 8 6.88 4.13 11.10
C ALA A 8 7.15 3.26 12.32
N ALA A 9 6.70 2.00 12.28
CA ALA A 9 6.71 1.17 13.47
C ALA A 9 8.17 0.93 13.85
N VAL A 10 8.60 1.59 14.92
CA VAL A 10 9.94 1.43 15.47
C VAL A 10 9.91 0.12 16.26
N VAL A 11 10.75 -0.83 15.86
CA VAL A 11 10.90 -2.08 16.61
C VAL A 11 11.56 -1.76 17.95
N THR A 12 10.89 -2.12 19.04
CA THR A 12 11.32 -1.83 20.41
C THR A 12 12.04 -3.02 21.04
N SER A 13 12.73 -2.79 22.17
CA SER A 13 13.33 -3.89 22.95
C SER A 13 12.30 -4.90 23.47
N GLU A 14 11.06 -4.46 23.71
CA GLU A 14 9.98 -5.36 24.13
C GLU A 14 9.57 -6.31 23.01
N ASP A 15 9.55 -5.84 21.76
CA ASP A 15 9.27 -6.67 20.59
C ASP A 15 10.27 -7.83 20.50
N PHE A 16 11.56 -7.55 20.65
CA PHE A 16 12.59 -8.60 20.66
C PHE A 16 12.44 -9.57 21.83
N THR A 17 11.96 -9.11 22.99
CA THR A 17 11.68 -10.00 24.13
C THR A 17 10.51 -10.95 23.80
N ASN A 18 9.47 -10.44 23.15
CA ASN A 18 8.34 -11.25 22.71
C ASN A 18 8.75 -12.23 21.61
N LEU A 19 9.62 -11.84 20.67
CA LEU A 19 10.12 -12.69 19.60
C LEU A 19 10.92 -13.91 20.12
N GLN A 20 11.51 -13.82 21.32
CA GLN A 20 12.17 -14.98 21.95
C GLN A 20 11.19 -16.12 22.28
N LEU A 21 9.88 -15.85 22.37
CA LEU A 21 8.86 -16.89 22.54
C LEU A 21 8.84 -17.88 21.36
N LEU A 22 9.39 -17.51 20.20
CA LEU A 22 9.55 -18.42 19.06
C LEU A 22 10.44 -19.62 19.36
N LEU A 23 11.31 -19.54 20.38
CA LEU A 23 12.12 -20.67 20.82
C LEU A 23 11.28 -21.81 21.43
N LYS A 24 10.02 -21.53 21.80
CA LYS A 24 9.07 -22.55 22.28
C LYS A 24 8.37 -23.29 21.12
N ALA A 25 8.64 -22.91 19.88
CA ALA A 25 8.05 -23.59 18.73
C ALA A 25 8.45 -25.07 18.69
N PRO A 26 7.52 -25.97 18.34
CA PRO A 26 7.83 -27.39 18.20
C PRO A 26 8.74 -27.66 16.99
N THR A 27 8.66 -26.84 15.94
CA THR A 27 9.42 -27.01 14.69
C THR A 27 9.84 -25.68 14.10
N LYS A 28 10.84 -25.72 13.21
CA LYS A 28 11.23 -24.55 12.40
C LYS A 28 10.09 -24.08 11.49
N ASP A 29 9.30 -25.01 10.97
CA ASP A 29 8.20 -24.68 10.06
C ASP A 29 7.08 -23.94 10.80
N ALA A 30 6.78 -24.31 12.06
CA ALA A 30 5.84 -23.55 12.89
C ALA A 30 6.28 -22.09 13.10
N VAL A 31 7.60 -21.82 13.19
CA VAL A 31 8.15 -20.45 13.25
C VAL A 31 7.95 -19.73 11.91
N ARG A 32 8.17 -20.41 10.78
CA ARG A 32 7.95 -19.80 9.46
C ARG A 32 6.49 -19.44 9.25
N ASP A 33 5.59 -20.36 9.55
CA ASP A 33 4.16 -20.18 9.35
C ASP A 33 3.64 -19.00 10.16
N VAL A 34 4.00 -18.89 11.45
CA VAL A 34 3.57 -17.75 12.26
C VAL A 34 4.18 -16.44 11.77
N CYS A 35 5.43 -16.42 11.31
CA CYS A 35 6.05 -15.22 10.72
C CYS A 35 5.29 -14.75 9.47
N VAL A 36 4.96 -15.68 8.57
CA VAL A 36 4.24 -15.35 7.32
C VAL A 36 2.84 -14.84 7.61
N GLN A 37 2.11 -15.54 8.48
CA GLN A 37 0.73 -15.16 8.84
C GLN A 37 0.68 -13.83 9.60
N SER A 38 1.68 -13.54 10.44
CA SER A 38 1.73 -12.30 11.23
C SER A 38 1.97 -11.07 10.35
N HIS A 39 2.52 -11.21 9.13
CA HIS A 39 2.71 -10.06 8.25
C HIS A 39 1.39 -9.34 7.94
N ARG A 40 0.28 -10.08 7.75
CA ARG A 40 -1.05 -9.53 7.44
C ARG A 40 -1.73 -8.83 8.62
N GLY A 41 -1.12 -8.86 9.80
CA GLY A 41 -1.64 -8.20 11.00
C GLY A 41 -2.11 -9.18 12.08
N PRO A 42 -2.37 -8.66 13.29
CA PRO A 42 -2.88 -9.46 14.40
C PRO A 42 -4.30 -9.95 14.08
N SER A 43 -4.52 -11.26 14.15
CA SER A 43 -5.86 -11.85 14.06
C SER A 43 -6.13 -12.77 15.25
N ARG A 44 -7.40 -12.84 15.64
CA ARG A 44 -7.83 -13.71 16.76
C ARG A 44 -7.54 -15.18 16.46
N GLN A 45 -7.83 -15.63 15.24
CA GLN A 45 -7.55 -17.01 14.81
C GLN A 45 -6.06 -17.33 14.82
N LEU A 46 -5.21 -16.41 14.35
CA LEU A 46 -3.76 -16.58 14.39
C LEU A 46 -3.25 -16.64 15.83
N THR A 47 -3.78 -15.79 16.70
CA THR A 47 -3.42 -15.77 18.13
C THR A 47 -3.76 -17.10 18.81
N GLU A 48 -4.97 -17.61 18.61
CA GLU A 48 -5.43 -18.88 19.19
C GLU A 48 -4.61 -20.07 18.65
N THR A 49 -4.35 -20.09 17.34
CA THR A 49 -3.53 -21.13 16.70
C THR A 49 -2.08 -21.09 17.20
N THR A 50 -1.50 -19.89 17.32
CA THR A 50 -0.14 -19.71 17.83
C THR A 50 -0.04 -20.11 19.30
N ALA A 51 -1.03 -19.74 20.12
CA ALA A 51 -1.10 -20.14 21.52
C ALA A 51 -1.10 -21.67 21.69
N ALA A 52 -1.92 -22.36 20.89
CA ALA A 52 -2.00 -23.82 20.91
C ALA A 52 -0.68 -24.47 20.43
N THR A 53 -0.16 -24.06 19.26
CA THR A 53 1.05 -24.65 18.66
C THR A 53 2.29 -24.46 19.52
N PHE A 54 2.45 -23.29 20.15
CA PHE A 54 3.63 -22.96 20.96
C PHE A 54 3.43 -23.30 22.44
N SER A 55 2.25 -23.79 22.82
CA SER A 55 1.87 -24.07 24.21
C SER A 55 2.12 -22.86 25.14
N ILE A 56 1.70 -21.67 24.69
CA ILE A 56 1.84 -20.40 25.43
C ILE A 56 0.47 -19.76 25.69
N PRO A 57 0.33 -18.90 26.72
CA PRO A 57 -0.90 -18.16 26.96
C PRO A 57 -1.30 -17.28 25.76
N ALA A 58 -2.61 -17.14 25.50
CA ALA A 58 -3.14 -16.32 24.41
C ALA A 58 -2.62 -14.87 24.43
N ALA A 59 -2.47 -14.27 25.62
CA ALA A 59 -1.91 -12.94 25.78
C ALA A 59 -0.42 -12.84 25.38
N GLN A 60 0.35 -13.93 25.50
CA GLN A 60 1.73 -13.99 25.01
C GLN A 60 1.75 -14.20 23.49
N ALA A 61 0.88 -15.06 22.97
CA ALA A 61 0.73 -15.26 21.53
C ALA A 61 0.34 -13.98 20.80
N ALA A 62 -0.59 -13.19 21.33
CA ALA A 62 -1.02 -11.92 20.74
C ALA A 62 0.15 -10.91 20.65
N ARG A 63 0.95 -10.80 21.73
CA ARG A 63 2.14 -9.95 21.75
C ARG A 63 3.21 -10.43 20.78
N LEU A 64 3.41 -11.74 20.68
CA LEU A 64 4.33 -12.34 19.70
C LEU A 64 3.91 -12.02 18.26
N THR A 65 2.65 -12.25 17.90
CA THR A 65 2.13 -11.97 16.55
C THR A 65 2.20 -10.48 16.23
N GLN A 66 1.93 -9.61 17.20
CA GLN A 66 2.09 -8.17 17.05
C GLN A 66 3.56 -7.77 16.83
N SER A 67 4.48 -8.32 17.61
CA SER A 67 5.92 -8.02 17.49
C SER A 67 6.48 -8.48 16.14
N LEU A 68 6.02 -9.64 15.65
CA LEU A 68 6.33 -10.13 14.31
C LEU A 68 5.79 -9.21 13.21
N HIS A 69 4.53 -8.80 13.34
CA HIS A 69 3.91 -7.85 12.41
C HIS A 69 4.70 -6.54 12.33
N THR A 70 5.02 -5.96 13.50
CA THR A 70 5.83 -4.73 13.62
C THR A 70 7.20 -4.90 12.94
N LEU A 71 7.91 -6.00 13.19
CA LEU A 71 9.20 -6.28 12.57
C LEU A 71 9.10 -6.42 11.05
N SER A 72 8.14 -7.20 10.56
CA SER A 72 7.92 -7.40 9.12
C SER A 72 7.61 -6.06 8.44
N HIS A 73 6.73 -5.24 9.00
CA HIS A 73 6.44 -3.91 8.47
C HIS A 73 7.63 -2.98 8.49
N HIS A 74 8.42 -2.99 9.57
CA HIS A 74 9.64 -2.18 9.66
C HIS A 74 10.62 -2.51 8.53
N VAL A 75 10.86 -3.81 8.29
CA VAL A 75 11.76 -4.31 7.25
C VAL A 75 11.29 -3.94 5.85
N LEU A 76 9.98 -4.10 5.58
CA LEU A 76 9.39 -3.77 4.29
C LEU A 76 9.39 -2.25 4.04
N PHE A 77 9.03 -1.45 5.05
CA PHE A 77 8.93 0.01 4.93
C PHE A 77 10.29 0.67 4.78
N GLN A 78 11.30 0.20 5.51
CA GLN A 78 12.69 0.65 5.37
C GLN A 78 13.40 0.03 4.15
N ASN A 79 12.69 -0.79 3.37
CA ASN A 79 13.18 -1.44 2.16
C ASN A 79 14.49 -2.21 2.37
N LEU A 80 14.60 -2.93 3.50
CA LEU A 80 15.78 -3.73 3.81
C LEU A 80 15.77 -4.99 2.94
N THR A 81 16.74 -5.10 2.04
CA THR A 81 16.77 -6.13 0.98
C THR A 81 17.97 -7.06 1.08
N SER A 82 18.91 -6.77 1.97
CA SER A 82 20.09 -7.62 2.21
C SER A 82 20.03 -8.29 3.59
N PRO A 83 20.65 -9.47 3.75
CA PRO A 83 20.72 -10.15 5.03
C PRO A 83 21.40 -9.31 6.11
N ASP A 84 22.47 -8.60 5.77
CA ASP A 84 23.23 -7.77 6.73
C ASP A 84 22.40 -6.59 7.25
N GLN A 85 21.60 -5.96 6.39
CA GLN A 85 20.70 -4.88 6.77
C GLN A 85 19.63 -5.35 7.77
N ILE A 86 19.02 -6.51 7.51
CA ILE A 86 18.00 -7.06 8.40
C ILE A 86 18.63 -7.55 9.71
N LEU A 87 19.81 -8.19 9.66
CA LEU A 87 20.52 -8.64 10.84
C LEU A 87 20.92 -7.49 11.77
N ALA A 88 21.23 -6.31 11.22
CA ALA A 88 21.54 -5.12 12.00
C ALA A 88 20.35 -4.57 12.81
N VAL A 89 19.11 -4.96 12.48
CA VAL A 89 17.90 -4.59 13.24
C VAL A 89 17.85 -5.33 14.58
N PHE A 90 18.42 -6.54 14.66
CA PHE A 90 18.37 -7.36 15.87
C PHE A 90 19.41 -6.92 16.91
N PRO A 91 19.08 -6.90 18.21
CA PRO A 91 20.04 -6.71 19.28
C PRO A 91 21.15 -7.76 19.25
N GLU A 92 22.37 -7.40 19.66
CA GLU A 92 23.49 -8.35 19.74
C GLU A 92 23.22 -9.53 20.69
N SER A 93 22.41 -9.30 21.72
CA SER A 93 21.97 -10.32 22.69
C SER A 93 20.91 -11.29 22.15
N PHE A 94 20.42 -11.09 20.93
CA PHE A 94 19.36 -11.92 20.36
C PHE A 94 19.90 -13.25 19.82
N HIS A 95 19.13 -14.33 20.02
CA HIS A 95 19.52 -15.69 19.67
C HIS A 95 19.90 -15.86 18.18
N SER A 96 21.13 -16.29 17.92
CA SER A 96 21.76 -16.26 16.58
C SER A 96 21.03 -17.10 15.53
N SER A 97 20.63 -18.33 15.88
CA SER A 97 19.92 -19.20 14.93
C SER A 97 18.50 -18.72 14.65
N LEU A 98 17.87 -18.06 15.63
CA LEU A 98 16.51 -17.55 15.47
C LEU A 98 16.50 -16.29 14.61
N LYS A 99 17.41 -15.32 14.84
CA LYS A 99 17.52 -14.15 13.96
C LYS A 99 17.81 -14.56 12.51
N ASN A 100 18.71 -15.53 12.30
CA ASN A 100 19.01 -16.02 10.95
C ASN A 100 17.77 -16.65 10.28
N LEU A 101 16.95 -17.38 11.04
CA LEU A 101 15.71 -17.95 10.52
C LEU A 101 14.69 -16.86 10.16
N ILE A 102 14.48 -15.88 11.05
CA ILE A 102 13.55 -14.77 10.81
C ILE A 102 14.02 -13.96 9.60
N THR A 103 15.30 -13.56 9.55
CA THR A 103 15.90 -12.86 8.39
C THR A 103 15.66 -13.62 7.10
N LYS A 104 15.86 -14.94 7.10
CA LYS A 104 15.63 -15.78 5.92
C LYS A 104 14.16 -15.73 5.47
N VAL A 105 13.21 -15.89 6.39
CA VAL A 105 11.77 -15.82 6.07
C VAL A 105 11.38 -14.44 5.52
N LEU A 106 11.88 -13.37 6.13
CA LEU A 106 11.61 -12.00 5.69
C LEU A 106 12.14 -11.73 4.27
N LEU A 107 13.34 -12.22 3.95
CA LEU A 107 13.92 -12.08 2.61
C LEU A 107 13.18 -12.91 1.55
N GLU A 108 12.78 -14.14 1.90
CA GLU A 108 12.07 -15.04 0.99
C GLU A 108 10.71 -14.48 0.58
N ASN A 109 9.96 -13.91 1.54
CA ASN A 109 8.59 -13.44 1.29
C ASN A 109 8.51 -11.93 1.03
N GLY A 110 9.56 -11.17 1.32
CA GLY A 110 9.57 -9.71 1.22
C GLY A 110 9.19 -9.13 -0.16
N PRO A 111 9.63 -9.70 -1.30
CA PRO A 111 9.20 -9.22 -2.62
C PRO A 111 7.69 -9.33 -2.84
N GLU A 112 7.08 -10.46 -2.45
CA GLU A 112 5.64 -10.70 -2.57
C GLU A 112 4.87 -9.75 -1.66
N TRP A 113 5.26 -9.65 -0.38
CA TRP A 113 4.62 -8.75 0.58
C TRP A 113 4.71 -7.29 0.18
N ARG A 114 5.83 -6.83 -0.39
CA ARG A 114 5.91 -5.46 -0.93
C ARG A 114 4.96 -5.27 -2.11
N SER A 115 4.85 -6.25 -3.00
CA SER A 115 3.90 -6.19 -4.11
C SER A 115 2.45 -6.15 -3.59
N GLU A 116 2.13 -6.93 -2.56
CA GLU A 116 0.83 -6.89 -1.89
C GLU A 116 0.58 -5.52 -1.23
N VAL A 117 1.54 -5.00 -0.45
CA VAL A 117 1.39 -3.69 0.21
C VAL A 117 1.24 -2.56 -0.82
N LEU A 118 1.96 -2.62 -1.94
CA LEU A 118 1.85 -1.66 -3.04
C LEU A 118 0.52 -1.80 -3.79
N SER A 119 -0.01 -3.01 -3.95
CA SER A 119 -1.31 -3.22 -4.59
C SER A 119 -2.48 -2.80 -3.72
N HIS A 120 -2.33 -2.87 -2.39
CA HIS A 120 -3.32 -2.43 -1.41
C HIS A 120 -3.08 -0.98 -0.93
N GLN A 121 -2.05 -0.29 -1.44
CA GLN A 121 -1.82 1.10 -1.11
C GLN A 121 -2.93 1.93 -1.75
N VAL A 122 -3.71 2.64 -0.92
CA VAL A 122 -4.83 3.50 -1.31
C VAL A 122 -4.41 4.36 -2.51
N SER A 123 -4.78 3.92 -3.72
CA SER A 123 -4.49 4.66 -4.92
C SER A 123 -5.47 5.82 -5.01
N LEU A 124 -5.02 6.93 -5.58
CA LEU A 124 -5.92 7.99 -5.99
C LEU A 124 -6.89 7.43 -7.05
N PRO A 125 -8.10 7.98 -7.18
CA PRO A 125 -9.00 7.62 -8.26
C PRO A 125 -8.28 7.65 -9.61
N GLN A 126 -8.41 6.56 -10.36
CA GLN A 126 -7.71 6.39 -11.63
C GLN A 126 -8.64 6.70 -12.79
N LEU A 127 -8.15 7.46 -13.78
CA LEU A 127 -8.88 7.68 -15.02
C LEU A 127 -8.85 6.39 -15.85
N GLN A 128 -10.00 5.74 -16.00
CA GLN A 128 -10.14 4.50 -16.76
C GLN A 128 -10.48 4.71 -18.23
N ASP A 129 -11.27 5.75 -18.53
CA ASP A 129 -11.75 6.00 -19.89
C ASP A 129 -11.91 7.50 -20.15
N LEU A 130 -11.71 7.90 -21.40
CA LEU A 130 -11.92 9.26 -21.88
C LEU A 130 -12.64 9.20 -23.22
N ASP A 131 -13.85 9.76 -23.24
CA ASP A 131 -14.65 9.94 -24.45
C ASP A 131 -14.83 11.44 -24.72
N TRP A 132 -14.93 11.84 -25.98
CA TRP A 132 -15.11 13.25 -26.35
C TRP A 132 -16.01 13.39 -27.57
N ARG A 133 -16.73 14.50 -27.63
CA ARG A 133 -17.55 14.87 -28.78
C ARG A 133 -17.53 16.37 -29.01
N VAL A 134 -17.62 16.78 -30.27
CA VAL A 134 -17.69 18.20 -30.65
C VAL A 134 -19.13 18.53 -31.03
N ASN A 135 -19.68 19.51 -30.34
CA ASN A 135 -21.02 20.03 -30.58
C ASN A 135 -20.95 21.43 -31.17
N LEU A 136 -21.94 21.80 -31.96
CA LEU A 136 -22.17 23.16 -32.40
C LEU A 136 -23.24 23.77 -31.49
N VAL A 137 -22.85 24.74 -30.67
CA VAL A 137 -23.77 25.44 -29.76
C VAL A 137 -24.02 26.85 -30.27
N SER A 138 -25.26 27.34 -30.16
CA SER A 138 -25.57 28.72 -30.53
C SER A 138 -24.84 29.66 -29.57
N SER A 139 -24.03 30.57 -30.11
CA SER A 139 -23.32 31.57 -29.32
C SER A 139 -24.31 32.42 -28.52
N SER A 140 -24.00 32.66 -27.24
CA SER A 140 -24.77 33.59 -26.39
C SER A 140 -24.21 35.02 -26.43
N ASP A 141 -22.94 35.20 -26.80
CA ASP A 141 -22.22 36.48 -26.78
C ASP A 141 -22.26 37.26 -28.11
N SER A 142 -22.90 36.71 -29.15
CA SER A 142 -22.99 37.38 -30.45
C SER A 142 -24.45 37.58 -30.90
N LEU A 143 -24.77 38.81 -31.31
CA LEU A 143 -26.08 39.21 -31.85
C LEU A 143 -26.41 38.53 -33.19
N SER A 144 -25.39 38.02 -33.88
CA SER A 144 -25.51 37.12 -35.03
C SER A 144 -25.63 35.68 -34.52
N ARG A 145 -26.60 34.89 -35.03
CA ARG A 145 -26.74 33.46 -34.74
C ARG A 145 -25.56 32.66 -35.31
N VAL A 146 -24.39 32.75 -34.70
CA VAL A 146 -23.21 31.96 -35.09
C VAL A 146 -23.16 30.71 -34.23
N ALA A 147 -23.09 29.55 -34.87
CA ALA A 147 -22.85 28.29 -34.17
C ALA A 147 -21.35 28.19 -33.86
N VAL A 148 -21.00 28.07 -32.58
CA VAL A 148 -19.63 27.96 -32.09
C VAL A 148 -19.36 26.51 -31.70
N PRO A 149 -18.23 25.93 -32.15
CA PRO A 149 -17.86 24.57 -31.77
C PRO A 149 -17.42 24.54 -30.30
N THR A 150 -17.98 23.61 -29.54
CA THR A 150 -17.62 23.30 -28.14
C THR A 150 -17.27 21.82 -28.02
N CYS A 151 -16.34 21.47 -27.13
CA CYS A 151 -15.94 20.09 -26.91
C CYS A 151 -16.51 19.59 -25.58
N LEU A 152 -17.29 18.51 -25.60
CA LEU A 152 -17.70 17.80 -24.39
C LEU A 152 -16.75 16.63 -24.17
N VAL A 153 -16.08 16.62 -23.03
CA VAL A 153 -15.16 15.56 -22.61
C VAL A 153 -15.78 14.81 -21.43
N GLN A 154 -15.85 13.50 -21.52
CA GLN A 154 -16.37 12.60 -20.51
C GLN A 154 -15.24 11.73 -19.98
N LEU A 155 -15.00 11.81 -18.67
CA LEU A 155 -13.93 11.14 -17.96
C LEU A 155 -14.55 10.10 -17.03
N LYS A 156 -14.20 8.83 -17.19
CA LYS A 156 -14.60 7.77 -16.25
C LYS A 156 -13.47 7.52 -15.26
N MET A 157 -13.75 7.69 -13.98
CA MET A 157 -12.81 7.51 -12.88
C MET A 157 -13.22 6.29 -12.06
N GLU A 158 -12.28 5.42 -11.74
CA GLU A 158 -12.49 4.34 -10.79
C GLU A 158 -11.88 4.71 -9.45
N ASP A 159 -12.68 4.60 -8.39
CA ASP A 159 -12.20 4.76 -7.01
C ASP A 159 -11.77 3.38 -6.45
N PRO A 160 -10.50 3.21 -6.07
CA PRO A 160 -9.98 1.97 -5.47
C PRO A 160 -10.61 1.66 -4.11
N CYS A 161 -11.27 2.62 -3.47
CA CYS A 161 -11.92 2.45 -2.18
C CYS A 161 -13.46 2.60 -2.31
N PRO A 162 -14.17 1.59 -2.85
CA PRO A 162 -15.62 1.67 -2.91
C PRO A 162 -16.20 1.78 -1.51
N SER A 163 -16.93 2.86 -1.23
CA SER A 163 -17.88 2.87 -0.11
C SER A 163 -18.81 1.67 -0.26
N ALA A 164 -19.09 0.97 0.85
CA ALA A 164 -19.58 -0.41 0.93
C ALA A 164 -20.88 -0.80 0.17
N ASP A 165 -21.43 0.04 -0.72
CA ASP A 165 -22.69 -0.21 -1.41
C ASP A 165 -22.84 0.52 -2.78
N GLY A 166 -21.76 0.93 -3.46
CA GLY A 166 -21.83 1.71 -4.71
C GLY A 166 -20.89 1.24 -5.83
N ASP A 167 -21.34 1.41 -7.08
CA ASP A 167 -20.57 1.17 -8.30
C ASP A 167 -19.28 2.02 -8.26
N SER A 168 -18.11 1.38 -8.36
CA SER A 168 -16.79 2.02 -8.12
C SER A 168 -16.40 3.05 -9.19
N VAL A 169 -17.22 3.24 -10.22
CA VAL A 169 -16.92 4.07 -11.39
C VAL A 169 -17.77 5.34 -11.39
N SER A 170 -17.12 6.49 -11.24
CA SER A 170 -17.72 7.82 -11.38
C SER A 170 -17.47 8.38 -12.78
N THR A 171 -18.46 9.07 -13.35
CA THR A 171 -18.35 9.73 -14.66
C THR A 171 -18.45 11.24 -14.48
N VAL A 172 -17.45 11.97 -14.98
CA VAL A 172 -17.42 13.44 -14.98
C VAL A 172 -17.44 13.94 -16.41
N THR A 173 -18.42 14.78 -16.75
CA THR A 173 -18.54 15.41 -18.06
C THR A 173 -18.25 16.90 -17.95
N VAL A 174 -17.32 17.39 -18.77
CA VAL A 174 -16.88 18.80 -18.79
C VAL A 174 -17.06 19.35 -20.20
N GLU A 175 -17.55 20.59 -20.28
CA GLU A 175 -17.59 21.34 -21.52
C GLU A 175 -16.38 22.27 -21.62
N LEU A 176 -15.67 22.21 -22.74
CA LEU A 176 -14.42 22.91 -22.98
C LEU A 176 -14.51 23.74 -24.27
N SER A 177 -14.18 25.03 -24.13
CA SER A 177 -13.86 25.87 -25.28
C SER A 177 -12.50 25.49 -25.88
N ARG A 178 -12.25 25.93 -27.12
CA ARG A 178 -10.95 25.73 -27.79
C ARG A 178 -9.77 26.23 -26.94
N GLU A 179 -9.89 27.43 -26.38
CA GLU A 179 -8.85 28.05 -25.56
C GLU A 179 -8.58 27.27 -24.27
N SER A 180 -9.63 26.76 -23.64
CA SER A 180 -9.51 25.93 -22.43
C SER A 180 -8.82 24.60 -22.75
N LEU A 181 -9.15 23.99 -23.87
CA LEU A 181 -8.54 22.74 -24.32
C LEU A 181 -7.06 22.91 -24.65
N ASP A 182 -6.69 23.98 -25.37
CA ASP A 182 -5.29 24.31 -25.66
C ASP A 182 -4.47 24.50 -24.37
N THR A 183 -5.06 25.16 -23.36
CA THR A 183 -4.44 25.35 -22.04
C THR A 183 -4.24 24.04 -21.29
N ILE A 184 -5.23 23.14 -21.33
CA ILE A 184 -5.14 21.81 -20.70
C ILE A 184 -4.04 20.96 -21.36
N LEU A 185 -3.96 20.98 -22.70
CA LEU A 185 -2.93 20.23 -23.42
C LEU A 185 -1.52 20.72 -23.10
N ASP A 186 -1.30 22.02 -22.99
CA ASP A 186 -0.01 22.57 -22.56
C ASP A 186 0.34 22.14 -21.13
N GLY A 187 -0.62 22.23 -20.21
CA GLY A 187 -0.45 21.77 -18.83
C GLY A 187 -0.09 20.29 -18.72
N LEU A 188 -0.81 19.41 -19.43
CA LEU A 188 -0.54 17.98 -19.46
C LEU A 188 0.81 17.65 -20.13
N GLY A 189 1.20 18.40 -21.17
CA GLY A 189 2.51 18.28 -21.80
C GLY A 189 3.65 18.56 -20.81
N ARG A 190 3.53 19.61 -20.01
CA ARG A 190 4.51 19.96 -18.97
C ARG A 190 4.57 18.89 -17.87
N ILE A 191 3.44 18.32 -17.47
CA ILE A 191 3.40 17.22 -16.49
C ILE A 191 4.12 15.98 -17.03
N ARG A 192 3.87 15.60 -18.30
CA ARG A 192 4.56 14.49 -18.96
C ARG A 192 6.07 14.69 -18.95
N ASP A 193 6.54 15.89 -19.30
CA ASP A 193 7.97 16.18 -19.36
C ASP A 193 8.61 16.11 -17.96
N GLN A 194 7.92 16.61 -16.93
CA GLN A 194 8.37 16.48 -15.53
C GLN A 194 8.47 15.03 -15.07
N LEU A 195 7.45 14.21 -15.35
CA LEU A 195 7.45 12.78 -15.01
C LEU A 195 8.57 12.03 -15.74
N SER A 196 8.85 12.36 -17.00
CA SER A 196 9.95 11.76 -17.76
C SER A 196 11.31 12.05 -17.14
N VAL A 197 11.53 13.25 -16.61
CA VAL A 197 12.78 13.61 -15.91
C VAL A 197 12.93 12.86 -14.59
N VAL A 198 11.83 12.61 -13.88
CA VAL A 198 11.85 11.86 -12.61
C VAL A 198 12.06 10.36 -12.84
N ALA A 199 11.44 9.78 -13.87
CA ALA A 199 11.57 8.36 -14.19
C ALA A 199 12.93 7.99 -14.83
N GLY A 200 13.65 8.96 -15.39
CA GLY A 200 14.99 8.77 -15.97
C GLY A 200 16.15 8.90 -14.96
N LYS A 201 15.86 9.12 -13.68
CA LYS A 201 16.83 9.15 -12.57
C LYS A 201 16.75 7.88 -11.75
#